data_AF-A0A936FNB4-F1
#
_entry.id   AF-A0A936FNB4-F1
#
_cell.length_a   1.000
_cell.length_b   1.000
_cell.length_c   1.000
_cell.angle_alpha   90.00
_cell.angle_beta   90.00
_cell.angle_gamma   90.00
#
_symmetry.space_group_name_H-M   'P 1'
#
loop_
_entity.id
_entity.type
_entity.pdbx_description
1 polymer ?
#
loop_
_entity_poly.entity_id
_entity_poly.type
_entity_poly.pdbx_seq_one_letter_code
_entity_poly.pdbx_strand_id
1 'polypeptide(L)'
;MISFEPVSSAYVKLSQRAHADPAWTTFHAALGSQPGTAAIHVAGNSQSSSLLPMQSQHVQSAPDSAYIGTEDITVITLDAIASGRHWPTDEST
;
A
#
# COMPACT_ATOMS: atom_id res chain seq x y z
N MET A 1 1.57 -3.99 15.23
CA MET A 1 1.23 -2.96 14.21
C MET A 1 0.94 -3.65 12.89
N ILE A 2 0.08 -3.09 12.02
CA ILE A 2 -0.18 -3.63 10.67
C ILE A 2 0.07 -2.55 9.62
N SER A 3 0.71 -2.92 8.50
CA SER A 3 0.94 -2.02 7.37
C SER A 3 0.63 -2.68 6.03
N PHE A 4 0.22 -1.86 5.06
CA PHE A 4 -0.14 -2.25 3.71
C PHE A 4 0.66 -1.39 2.75
N GLU A 5 1.33 -2.01 1.79
CA GLU A 5 2.05 -1.29 0.73
C GLU A 5 1.94 -2.10 -0.56
N PRO A 6 1.25 -1.59 -1.59
CA PRO A 6 1.08 -2.30 -2.86
C PRO A 6 2.26 -2.20 -3.82
N VAL A 7 3.11 -1.17 -3.74
CA VAL A 7 4.20 -0.97 -4.69
C VAL A 7 5.40 -1.82 -4.29
N SER A 8 5.87 -2.67 -5.21
CA SER A 8 6.86 -3.71 -4.91
C SER A 8 8.14 -3.17 -4.25
N SER A 9 8.68 -2.08 -4.81
CA SER A 9 9.93 -1.48 -4.31
C SER A 9 9.77 -0.85 -2.91
N ALA A 10 8.60 -0.30 -2.61
CA ALA A 10 8.28 0.26 -1.29
C ALA A 10 8.01 -0.88 -0.29
N TYR A 11 7.29 -1.93 -0.71
CA TYR A 11 7.00 -3.09 0.12
C TYR A 11 8.27 -3.81 0.58
N VAL A 12 9.26 -4.00 -0.31
CA VAL A 12 10.55 -4.60 0.09
C VAL A 12 11.21 -3.82 1.23
N LYS A 13 11.21 -2.49 1.16
CA LYS A 13 11.77 -1.63 2.22
C LYS A 13 10.94 -1.72 3.51
N LEU A 14 9.62 -1.80 3.40
CA LEU A 14 8.72 -1.99 4.54
C LEU A 14 8.98 -3.33 5.23
N SER A 15 9.01 -4.42 4.47
CA SER A 15 9.22 -5.78 4.97
C SER A 15 10.58 -5.94 5.67
N GLN A 16 11.63 -5.35 5.11
CA GLN A 16 12.97 -5.34 5.73
C GLN A 16 12.96 -4.62 7.08
N ARG A 17 12.25 -3.49 7.22
CA ARG A 17 12.15 -2.77 8.48
C ARG A 17 11.31 -3.53 9.51
N ALA A 18 10.20 -4.12 9.08
CA ALA A 18 9.31 -4.90 9.94
C ALA A 18 9.98 -6.17 10.47
N HIS A 19 11.01 -6.70 9.80
CA HIS A 19 11.72 -7.91 10.24
C HIS A 19 12.28 -7.82 11.68
N ALA A 20 12.60 -6.60 12.16
CA ALA A 20 13.09 -6.38 13.52
C ALA A 20 12.01 -6.45 14.61
N ASP A 21 10.72 -6.44 14.24
CA ASP A 21 9.58 -6.46 15.15
C ASP A 21 8.60 -7.60 14.78
N PRO A 22 8.63 -8.74 15.50
CA PRO A 22 7.71 -9.86 15.26
C PRO A 22 6.23 -9.50 15.44
N ALA A 23 5.89 -8.41 16.13
CA ALA A 23 4.52 -7.92 16.28
C ALA A 23 4.09 -6.99 15.14
N TRP A 24 4.97 -6.71 14.17
CA TRP A 24 4.65 -5.95 12.97
C TRP A 24 4.34 -6.88 11.79
N THR A 25 3.07 -6.92 11.40
CA THR A 25 2.63 -7.64 10.19
C THR A 25 2.53 -6.70 9.00
N THR A 26 3.11 -7.08 7.87
CA THR A 26 3.07 -6.30 6.62
C THR A 26 2.39 -7.08 5.51
N PHE A 27 1.61 -6.40 4.67
CA PHE A 27 0.93 -6.99 3.53
C PHE A 27 1.35 -6.30 2.22
N HIS A 28 1.75 -7.09 1.22
CA HIS A 28 2.05 -6.61 -0.13
C HIS A 28 0.76 -6.49 -0.96
N ALA A 29 -0.11 -5.57 -0.55
CA ALA A 29 -1.42 -5.39 -1.16
C ALA A 29 -1.94 -3.97 -0.88
N ALA A 30 -2.81 -3.49 -1.77
CA ALA A 30 -3.65 -2.34 -1.49
C ALA A 30 -4.90 -2.77 -0.71
N LEU A 31 -5.48 -1.83 0.03
CA LEU A 31 -6.80 -1.98 0.61
C LEU A 31 -7.86 -1.42 -0.32
N GLY A 32 -8.96 -2.15 -0.47
CA GLY A 32 -10.12 -1.75 -1.27
C GLY A 32 -11.43 -2.27 -0.71
N SER A 33 -12.54 -1.81 -1.29
CA SER A 33 -13.88 -2.26 -0.91
C SER A 33 -14.23 -3.66 -1.43
N GLN A 34 -13.48 -4.16 -2.41
CA GLN A 34 -13.65 -5.48 -3.02
C GLN A 34 -12.28 -6.12 -3.27
N PRO A 35 -12.15 -7.45 -3.16
CA PRO A 35 -10.92 -8.15 -3.51
C PRO A 35 -10.70 -8.14 -5.02
N GLY A 36 -9.44 -8.15 -5.47
CA GLY A 36 -9.13 -8.24 -6.89
C GLY A 36 -7.70 -7.86 -7.22
N THR A 37 -7.49 -7.48 -8.48
CA THR A 37 -6.24 -6.90 -8.96
C THR A 37 -6.51 -5.52 -9.56
N ALA A 38 -5.49 -4.66 -9.54
CA ALA A 38 -5.56 -3.35 -10.16
C ALA A 38 -4.19 -2.96 -10.72
N ALA A 39 -4.18 -2.11 -11.76
CA ALA A 39 -2.96 -1.50 -12.25
C ALA A 39 -2.68 -0.21 -11.46
N ILE A 40 -1.51 -0.13 -10.82
CA ILE A 40 -1.04 1.09 -10.15
C ILE A 40 0.04 1.76 -10.98
N HIS A 41 -0.06 3.07 -11.16
CA HIS A 41 1.02 3.87 -11.73
C HIS A 41 2.07 4.17 -10.66
N VAL A 42 3.32 3.83 -10.94
CA VAL A 42 4.46 4.05 -10.06
C VAL A 42 5.06 5.43 -10.35
N ALA A 43 5.05 6.31 -9.35
CA ALA A 43 5.67 7.64 -9.44
C ALA A 43 7.20 7.56 -9.35
N GLY A 44 7.88 8.55 -9.93
CA GLY A 44 9.33 8.72 -9.79
C GLY A 44 9.76 9.01 -8.35
N ASN A 45 8.89 9.63 -7.57
CA ASN A 45 9.03 9.82 -6.12
C ASN A 45 8.35 8.67 -5.35
N SER A 46 8.46 8.66 -4.02
CA SER A 46 7.91 7.59 -3.19
C SER A 46 6.50 7.85 -2.64
N GLN A 47 5.88 8.97 -2.99
CA GLN A 47 4.66 9.46 -2.34
C GLN A 47 3.45 9.46 -3.28
N SER A 48 3.68 9.57 -4.58
CA SER A 48 2.65 9.97 -5.54
C SER A 48 2.15 8.84 -6.43
N SER A 49 2.55 7.59 -6.19
CA SER A 49 2.00 6.43 -6.92
C SER A 49 0.48 6.33 -6.71
N SER A 50 -0.26 5.97 -7.76
CA SER A 50 -1.73 5.97 -7.72
C SER A 50 -2.35 5.04 -8.75
N LEU A 51 -3.54 4.53 -8.43
CA LEU A 51 -4.40 3.83 -9.39
C LEU A 51 -4.96 4.76 -10.48
N LEU A 52 -4.93 6.08 -10.24
CA LEU A 52 -5.48 7.09 -11.15
C LEU A 52 -4.38 7.74 -11.99
N PRO A 53 -4.70 8.16 -13.22
CA PRO A 53 -3.77 8.93 -14.04
C PRO A 53 -3.41 10.26 -13.37
N MET A 54 -2.17 10.71 -13.58
CA MET A 54 -1.71 11.99 -13.07
C MET A 54 -2.18 13.12 -14.00
N GLN A 55 -2.69 14.20 -13.42
CA GLN A 55 -3.04 15.39 -14.20
C GLN A 55 -1.78 16.19 -14.57
N SER A 56 -1.81 16.87 -15.72
CA SER A 56 -0.66 17.67 -16.20
C SER A 56 -0.22 18.74 -15.20
N GLN A 57 -1.16 19.38 -14.49
CA GLN A 57 -0.84 20.39 -13.48
C GLN A 57 -0.06 19.81 -12.29
N HIS A 58 -0.29 18.54 -11.94
CA HIS A 58 0.47 17.85 -10.90
C HIS A 58 1.91 17.64 -11.37
N VAL A 59 2.14 17.10 -12.57
CA VAL A 59 3.48 16.93 -13.15
C VAL A 59 4.23 18.26 -13.28
N GLN A 60 3.53 19.34 -13.65
CA GLN A 60 4.14 20.66 -13.75
C GLN A 60 4.59 21.21 -12.39
N SER A 61 3.82 20.94 -11.33
CA SER A 61 4.11 21.42 -9.98
C SER A 61 5.13 20.56 -9.25
N ALA A 62 5.15 19.26 -9.53
CA ALA A 62 6.07 18.27 -8.96
C ALA A 62 6.61 17.34 -10.07
N PRO A 63 7.61 17.77 -10.86
CA PRO A 63 8.10 16.97 -11.97
C PRO A 63 8.69 15.61 -11.56
N ASP A 64 9.19 15.50 -10.33
CA ASP A 64 9.69 14.25 -9.73
C ASP A 64 8.58 13.23 -9.44
N SER A 65 7.31 13.65 -9.38
CA SER A 65 6.16 12.76 -9.21
C SER A 65 5.73 12.07 -10.50
N ALA A 66 6.28 12.46 -11.66
CA ALA A 66 5.91 11.88 -12.94
C ALA A 66 5.99 10.35 -12.90
N TYR A 67 4.99 9.67 -13.48
CA TYR A 67 4.96 8.22 -13.49
C TYR A 67 6.09 7.65 -14.34
N ILE A 68 6.79 6.66 -13.78
CA ILE A 68 7.92 5.97 -14.38
C ILE A 68 7.60 4.53 -14.80
N GLY A 69 6.41 4.03 -14.44
CA GLY A 69 5.98 2.69 -14.76
C GLY A 69 4.58 2.36 -14.25
N THR A 70 4.20 1.11 -14.43
CA THR A 70 2.93 0.54 -13.94
C THR A 70 3.22 -0.84 -13.35
N GLU A 71 2.56 -1.19 -12.25
CA GLU A 71 2.60 -2.52 -11.63
C GLU A 71 1.17 -3.07 -11.49
N ASP A 72 0.99 -4.37 -11.73
CA ASP A 72 -0.24 -5.06 -11.34
C ASP A 72 -0.15 -5.43 -9.84
N ILE A 73 -1.12 -4.95 -9.07
CA ILE A 73 -1.15 -5.12 -7.62
C ILE A 73 -2.36 -5.94 -7.18
N THR A 74 -2.22 -6.61 -6.03
CA THR A 74 -3.35 -7.25 -5.34
C THR A 74 -4.10 -6.23 -4.49
N VAL A 75 -5.43 -6.29 -4.52
CA VAL A 75 -6.33 -5.54 -3.66
C VAL A 75 -7.05 -6.52 -2.73
N ILE A 76 -7.00 -6.25 -1.42
CA ILE A 76 -7.68 -7.03 -0.39
C ILE A 76 -8.63 -6.12 0.41
N THR A 77 -9.62 -6.71 1.07
CA THR A 77 -10.51 -5.98 1.97
C THR A 77 -10.02 -6.08 3.41
N LEU A 78 -10.41 -5.12 4.25
CA LEU A 78 -10.11 -5.19 5.68
C LEU A 78 -10.81 -6.39 6.35
N ASP A 79 -12.03 -6.72 5.93
CA ASP A 79 -12.80 -7.86 6.43
C ASP A 79 -12.08 -9.20 6.19
N ALA A 80 -11.41 -9.35 5.05
CA ALA A 80 -10.62 -10.55 4.73
C ALA A 80 -9.47 -10.78 5.73
N ILE A 81 -8.97 -9.72 6.36
CA ILE A 81 -7.89 -9.78 7.35
C ILE A 81 -8.46 -9.95 8.76
N ALA A 82 -9.55 -9.24 9.06
CA ALA A 82 -10.19 -9.27 10.38
C ALA A 82 -10.83 -10.63 10.69
N SER A 83 -11.43 -11.29 9.69
CA SER A 83 -12.13 -12.56 9.84
C SER A 83 -11.27 -13.73 10.36
N GLY A 84 -9.94 -13.63 10.30
CA GLY A 84 -9.00 -14.63 10.84
C GLY A 84 -8.20 -14.18 12.05
N ARG A 85 -8.42 -12.97 12.59
CA ARG A 85 -7.57 -12.38 13.63
C ARG A 85 -8.40 -11.91 14.82
N HIS A 86 -8.06 -12.40 16.01
CA HIS A 86 -8.58 -11.84 17.25
C HIS A 86 -7.81 -10.54 17.53
N TRP A 87 -8.43 -9.39 17.24
CA TRP A 87 -7.87 -8.11 17.62
C TRP A 87 -8.13 -7.89 19.11
N PRO A 88 -7.11 -7.56 19.94
CA PRO A 88 -7.37 -7.20 21.32
C PRO A 88 -8.32 -6.00 21.33
N THR A 89 -9.53 -6.20 21.84
CA THR A 89 -10.43 -5.10 22.16
C THR A 89 -9.82 -4.32 23.31
N ASP A 90 -9.80 -2.99 23.21
CA ASP A 90 -9.47 -2.14 24.34
C ASP A 90 -10.63 -2.19 25.33
N GLU A 91 -10.65 -3.23 26.17
CA GLU A 91 -11.49 -3.24 27.37
C GLU A 91 -10.67 -2.62 28.51
N SER A 92 -10.63 -1.29 28.49
CA SER A 92 -10.18 -0.44 29.60
C SER A 92 -11.34 0.45 30.04
N THR A 93 -12.40 -0.13 30.61
CA THR A 93 -13.17 0.29 31.81
C THR A 93 -14.38 -0.63 31.99
#